data_AF-A0A0G4MBX2-F1
#
_entry.id   AF-A0A0G4MBX2-F1
#
_cell.length_a   1.000
_cell.length_b   1.000
_cell.length_c   1.000
_cell.angle_alpha   90.00
_cell.angle_beta   90.00
_cell.angle_gamma   90.00
#
_symmetry.space_group_name_H-M   'P 1'
#
loop_
_entity.id
_entity.type
_entity.pdbx_description
1 polymer ?
#
loop_
_entity_poly.entity_id
_entity_poly.type
_entity_poly.pdbx_seq_one_letter_code
_entity_poly.pdbx_strand_id
1 'polypeptide(L)'
;MAPIWRPALRISRFSVLKRDFRVFTVWYETKVEKWKNQVCCTVEALHTAGVIWGDVKADNVLIDENDDAWVTDFGGGYTEGWVKKESAGSLAGDAEGLTTILKTIGV
;
A
#
# COMPACT_ATOMS: atom_id res chain seq x y z
N MET A 1 5.01 -22.41 15.59
CA MET A 1 6.02 -21.36 15.33
C MET A 1 5.27 -20.17 14.76
N ALA A 2 5.22 -19.05 15.47
CA ALA A 2 4.47 -17.86 15.03
C ALA A 2 5.38 -16.95 14.19
N PRO A 3 4.90 -16.39 13.07
CA PRO A 3 5.68 -15.44 12.29
C PRO A 3 5.84 -14.13 13.06
N ILE A 4 7.08 -13.63 13.10
CA ILE A 4 7.45 -12.35 13.70
C ILE A 4 7.10 -11.25 12.70
N TRP A 5 6.02 -10.53 12.96
CA TRP A 5 5.61 -9.34 12.20
C TRP A 5 6.46 -8.14 12.61
N ARG A 6 7.10 -7.45 11.65
CA ARG A 6 7.81 -6.17 11.91
C ARG A 6 7.08 -5.03 11.20
N PRO A 7 6.63 -3.99 11.93
CA PRO A 7 6.07 -2.79 11.31
C PRO A 7 7.15 -2.08 10.48
N ALA A 8 6.80 -1.73 9.24
CA ALA A 8 7.64 -0.92 8.37
C ALA A 8 7.60 0.53 8.89
N LEU A 9 8.54 0.90 9.78
CA LEU A 9 8.99 2.27 10.04
C LEU A 9 10.17 2.24 11.02
N ARG A 10 11.38 1.98 10.51
CA ARG A 10 12.63 2.44 11.13
C ARG A 10 13.73 2.49 10.08
N ILE A 11 13.94 3.66 9.48
CA ILE A 11 15.13 3.93 8.68
C ILE A 11 16.33 3.91 9.65
N SER A 12 16.89 2.72 9.85
CA SER A 12 18.16 2.55 10.53
C SER A 12 19.24 2.95 9.54
N ARG A 13 19.84 4.12 9.79
CA ARG A 13 20.94 4.72 9.04
C ARG A 13 22.11 3.72 8.93
N PHE A 14 22.16 2.97 7.83
CA PHE A 14 23.31 2.15 7.47
C PHE A 14 24.37 3.05 6.84
N SER A 15 25.51 3.16 7.52
CA SER A 15 26.71 3.86 7.06
C SER A 15 27.44 3.01 6.01
N VAL A 16 27.06 3.13 4.73
CA VAL A 16 27.84 2.59 3.60
C VAL A 16 28.20 3.74 2.65
N LEU A 17 29.42 3.69 2.10
CA LEU A 17 30.15 4.78 1.46
C LEU A 17 29.35 5.55 0.37
N LYS A 18 29.66 6.85 0.29
CA LYS A 18 29.06 7.93 -0.55
C LYS A 18 29.05 7.71 -2.08
N ARG A 19 29.27 6.50 -2.61
CA ARG A 19 29.25 6.22 -4.06
C ARG A 19 27.94 5.62 -4.57
N ASP A 20 27.12 5.01 -3.71
CA ASP A 20 25.94 4.22 -4.12
C ASP A 20 24.57 4.90 -3.92
N PHE A 21 24.56 6.18 -3.56
CA PHE A 21 23.30 6.90 -3.33
C PHE A 21 22.34 6.82 -4.54
N ARG A 22 22.89 6.91 -5.76
CA ARG A 22 22.12 6.87 -7.00
C ARG A 22 21.53 5.48 -7.29
N VAL A 23 22.23 4.42 -6.91
CA VAL A 23 21.75 3.03 -7.08
C VAL A 23 20.62 2.76 -6.09
N PHE A 24 20.80 3.11 -4.81
CA PHE A 24 19.78 2.94 -3.78
C PHE A 24 18.46 3.66 -4.10
N THR A 25 18.50 4.91 -4.57
CA THR A 25 17.29 5.65 -4.96
C THR A 25 16.56 4.97 -6.12
N VAL A 26 17.28 4.49 -7.15
CA VAL A 26 16.65 3.79 -8.28
C VAL A 26 15.95 2.50 -7.83
N TRP A 27 16.55 1.69 -6.96
CA TRP A 27 15.90 0.49 -6.43
C TRP A 27 14.67 0.80 -5.55
N TYR A 28 14.68 1.91 -4.84
CA TYR A 28 13.54 2.33 -4.03
C TYR A 28 12.36 2.78 -4.92
N GLU A 29 12.63 3.60 -5.95
CA GLU A 29 11.62 4.06 -6.89
C GLU A 29 10.98 2.89 -7.65
N THR A 30 11.77 1.90 -8.10
CA THR A 30 11.20 0.73 -8.81
C THR A 30 10.33 -0.14 -7.91
N LYS A 31 10.65 -0.24 -6.62
CA LYS A 31 9.79 -0.93 -5.63
C LYS A 31 8.49 -0.16 -5.40
N VAL A 32 8.56 1.16 -5.27
CA VAL A 32 7.38 2.02 -5.12
C VAL A 32 6.43 1.86 -6.31
N GLU A 33 6.95 1.88 -7.55
CA GLU A 33 6.15 1.64 -8.74
C GLU A 33 5.53 0.23 -8.77
N LYS A 34 6.31 -0.79 -8.40
CA LYS A 34 5.83 -2.17 -8.28
C LYS A 34 4.64 -2.26 -7.31
N TRP A 35 4.76 -1.69 -6.11
CA TRP A 35 3.71 -1.74 -5.09
C TRP A 35 2.46 -1.00 -5.55
N LYS A 36 2.61 0.17 -6.16
CA LYS A 36 1.49 0.93 -6.75
C LYS A 36 0.71 0.08 -7.76
N ASN A 37 1.42 -0.59 -8.67
CA ASN A 37 0.79 -1.46 -9.67
C ASN A 37 0.07 -2.65 -9.02
N GLN A 38 0.69 -3.31 -8.04
CA GLN A 38 0.10 -4.47 -7.37
C GLN A 38 -1.18 -4.12 -6.60
N VAL A 39 -1.18 -3.00 -5.88
CA VAL A 39 -2.39 -2.53 -5.17
C VAL A 39 -3.49 -2.20 -6.18
N CYS A 40 -3.19 -1.48 -7.26
CA CYS A 40 -4.16 -1.18 -8.31
C CYS A 40 -4.77 -2.44 -8.93
N CYS A 41 -3.94 -3.40 -9.37
CA CYS A 41 -4.40 -4.64 -9.97
C CYS A 41 -5.24 -5.47 -8.99
N THR A 42 -4.89 -5.48 -7.71
CA THR A 42 -5.66 -6.21 -6.70
C THR A 42 -7.04 -5.59 -6.48
N VAL A 43 -7.14 -4.27 -6.37
CA VAL A 43 -8.42 -3.57 -6.21
C VAL A 43 -9.30 -3.74 -7.45
N GLU A 44 -8.73 -3.65 -8.65
CA GLU A 44 -9.45 -3.92 -9.90
C GLU A 44 -9.97 -5.37 -9.95
N ALA A 45 -9.18 -6.35 -9.52
CA ALA A 45 -9.59 -7.74 -9.46
C ALA A 45 -10.74 -7.98 -8.47
N LEU A 46 -10.69 -7.33 -7.30
CA LEU A 46 -11.78 -7.36 -6.31
C LEU A 46 -13.08 -6.80 -6.91
N HIS A 47 -13.00 -5.62 -7.51
CA HIS A 47 -14.16 -4.97 -8.13
C HIS A 47 -14.75 -5.79 -9.27
N THR A 48 -13.90 -6.40 -10.10
CA THR A 48 -14.31 -7.33 -11.16
C THR A 48 -15.04 -8.56 -10.59
N ALA A 49 -14.62 -9.04 -9.41
CA ALA A 49 -15.28 -10.13 -8.69
C ALA A 49 -16.54 -9.70 -7.90
N GLY A 50 -16.94 -8.41 -7.96
CA GLY A 50 -18.06 -7.86 -7.19
C GLY A 50 -17.76 -7.65 -5.70
N VAL A 51 -16.48 -7.67 -5.31
CA VAL A 51 -16.03 -7.45 -3.94
C VAL A 51 -15.59 -6.00 -3.78
N ILE A 52 -16.13 -5.33 -2.77
CA ILE A 52 -15.70 -3.99 -2.36
C ILE A 52 -14.67 -4.16 -1.23
N TRP A 53 -13.56 -3.42 -1.29
CA TRP A 53 -12.55 -3.46 -0.23
C TRP A 53 -13.10 -2.81 1.05
N GLY A 54 -13.58 -1.57 0.93
CA GLY A 54 -14.47 -0.95 1.91
C GLY A 54 -13.81 -0.21 3.08
N ASP A 55 -12.58 -0.56 3.46
CA ASP A 55 -11.74 0.22 4.40
C ASP A 55 -10.35 0.48 3.81
N VAL A 56 -10.32 1.32 2.78
CA VAL A 56 -9.09 1.63 2.05
C VAL A 56 -8.19 2.55 2.88
N LYS A 57 -7.03 2.04 3.28
CA LYS A 57 -5.96 2.78 3.96
C LYS A 57 -4.61 2.13 3.73
N ALA A 58 -3.53 2.91 3.82
CA ALA A 58 -2.17 2.36 3.65
C ALA A 58 -1.81 1.30 4.70
N ASP A 59 -2.38 1.38 5.91
CA ASP A 59 -2.17 0.37 6.96
C ASP A 59 -2.71 -1.03 6.58
N ASN A 60 -3.66 -1.07 5.64
CA ASN A 60 -4.23 -2.31 5.10
C ASN A 60 -3.46 -2.83 3.86
N VAL A 61 -2.31 -2.22 3.54
CA VAL A 61 -1.37 -2.71 2.52
C VAL A 61 -0.11 -3.23 3.20
N LEU A 62 0.17 -4.51 3.03
CA LEU A 62 1.34 -5.19 3.59
C LEU A 62 2.38 -5.44 2.51
N ILE A 63 3.67 -5.34 2.85
CA ILE A 63 4.77 -5.76 1.96
C ILE A 63 5.36 -7.06 2.52
N ASP A 64 5.45 -8.09 1.69
CA ASP A 64 6.01 -9.38 2.08
C ASP A 64 7.54 -9.47 1.91
N GLU A 65 8.11 -10.65 2.16
CA GLU A 65 9.54 -10.91 2.04
C GLU A 65 10.08 -10.86 0.59
N ASN A 66 9.20 -10.89 -0.41
CA ASN A 66 9.52 -10.80 -1.84
C ASN A 66 9.33 -9.36 -2.39
N ASP A 67 9.15 -8.38 -1.50
CA ASP A 67 8.77 -7.00 -1.85
C ASP A 67 7.46 -6.95 -2.67
N ASP A 68 6.51 -7.85 -2.43
CA ASP A 68 5.19 -7.82 -3.05
C ASP A 68 4.16 -7.15 -2.12
N ALA A 69 3.30 -6.31 -2.68
CA ALA A 69 2.24 -5.63 -1.96
C ALA A 69 0.95 -6.47 -1.91
N TRP A 70 0.41 -6.61 -0.70
CA TRP A 70 -0.80 -7.38 -0.40
C TRP A 70 -1.87 -6.46 0.18
N VAL A 71 -3.06 -6.50 -0.42
CA VAL A 71 -4.26 -5.80 0.07
C VAL A 71 -4.98 -6.69 1.09
N THR A 72 -5.32 -6.15 2.25
CA THR A 72 -5.91 -6.89 3.38
C THR A 72 -7.11 -6.18 4.00
N ASP A 73 -7.78 -6.84 4.96
CA ASP A 73 -8.90 -6.27 5.75
C ASP A 73 -10.12 -5.89 4.88
N PHE A 74 -10.70 -6.91 4.24
CA PHE A 74 -11.94 -6.81 3.48
C PHE A 74 -13.16 -6.96 4.40
N GLY A 75 -14.28 -6.35 4.02
CA GLY A 75 -15.54 -6.49 4.77
C GLY A 75 -16.07 -5.17 5.34
N GLY A 76 -15.41 -4.05 5.01
CA GLY A 76 -15.89 -2.72 5.31
C GLY A 76 -15.49 -2.19 6.68
N GLY A 77 -15.55 -0.88 6.78
CA GLY A 77 -15.10 -0.09 7.91
C GLY A 77 -15.13 1.38 7.51
N TYR A 78 -14.79 2.27 8.43
CA TYR A 78 -14.55 3.66 8.08
C TYR A 78 -13.41 4.19 8.92
N THR A 79 -12.32 4.51 8.24
CA THR A 79 -11.19 5.24 8.82
C THR A 79 -11.22 6.68 8.33
N GLU A 80 -11.35 7.64 9.26
CA GLU A 80 -11.37 9.07 8.93
C GLU A 80 -10.06 9.49 8.23
N GLY A 81 -10.18 10.31 7.18
CA GLY A 81 -9.03 10.89 6.47
C GLY A 81 -8.59 10.14 5.20
N TRP A 82 -9.11 8.94 4.92
CA TRP A 82 -8.74 8.18 3.72
C TRP A 82 -9.76 8.27 2.59
N VAL A 83 -11.04 8.25 2.96
CA VAL A 83 -12.19 8.31 2.03
C VAL A 83 -13.25 9.22 2.66
N LYS A 84 -14.06 9.89 1.85
CA LYS A 84 -15.25 10.60 2.35
C LYS A 84 -16.20 9.60 3.01
N LYS A 85 -16.80 10.00 4.14
CA LYS A 85 -17.70 9.12 4.90
C LYS A 85 -18.87 8.62 4.07
N GLU A 86 -19.34 9.44 3.13
CA GLU A 86 -20.45 9.13 2.23
C GLU A 86 -20.07 8.12 1.14
N SER A 87 -18.77 7.99 0.84
CA SER A 87 -18.23 7.07 -0.16
C SER A 87 -17.69 5.77 0.46
N ALA A 88 -17.59 5.67 1.78
CA ALA A 88 -17.07 4.49 2.47
C ALA A 88 -17.87 3.23 2.14
N GLY A 89 -17.20 2.09 1.98
CA GLY A 89 -17.87 0.84 1.60
C GLY A 89 -18.44 0.82 0.19
N SER A 90 -17.94 1.66 -0.72
CA SER A 90 -18.37 1.71 -2.12
C SER A 90 -17.19 1.60 -3.10
N LEU A 91 -17.47 1.21 -4.35
CA LEU A 91 -16.47 1.19 -5.43
C LEU A 91 -15.83 2.57 -5.65
N ALA A 92 -16.63 3.64 -5.54
CA ALA A 92 -16.15 5.02 -5.68
C ALA A 92 -15.24 5.42 -4.51
N GLY A 93 -15.56 4.96 -3.30
CA GLY A 93 -14.71 5.15 -2.12
C GLY A 93 -13.38 4.41 -2.23
N ASP A 94 -13.40 3.19 -2.75
CA ASP A 94 -12.17 2.43 -2.98
C ASP A 94 -11.24 3.14 -3.98
N ALA A 95 -11.80 3.70 -5.06
CA ALA A 95 -11.02 4.47 -6.04
C ALA A 95 -10.46 5.80 -5.46
N GLU A 96 -11.24 6.49 -4.62
CA GLU A 96 -10.79 7.68 -3.89
C GLU A 96 -9.64 7.35 -2.94
N GLY A 97 -9.81 6.32 -2.10
CA GLY A 97 -8.80 5.87 -1.14
C GLY A 97 -7.54 5.36 -1.84
N LEU A 98 -7.68 4.65 -2.97
CA LEU A 98 -6.56 4.19 -3.78
C LEU A 98 -5.73 5.38 -4.28
N THR A 99 -6.40 6.44 -4.77
CA THR A 99 -5.71 7.67 -5.20
C THR A 99 -4.91 8.30 -4.06
N THR A 100 -5.42 8.26 -2.83
CA THR A 100 -4.70 8.73 -1.63
C THR A 100 -3.48 7.86 -1.34
N ILE A 101 -3.64 6.53 -1.31
CA ILE A 101 -2.53 5.58 -1.10
C ILE A 101 -1.41 5.81 -2.14
N LEU A 102 -1.76 5.91 -3.43
CA LEU A 102 -0.79 6.10 -4.50
C LEU A 102 0.00 7.41 -4.39
N LYS A 103 -0.59 8.45 -3.79
CA LYS A 103 0.09 9.73 -3.51
C LYS A 103 1.01 9.64 -2.30
N THR A 104 0.68 8.79 -1.33
CA THR A 104 1.46 8.63 -0.10
C THR A 104 2.64 7.67 -0.27
N ILE A 105 2.51 6.62 -1.09
CA ILE A 105 3.61 5.68 -1.34
C ILE A 105 4.75 6.39 -2.08
N GLY A 106 5.92 6.46 -1.46
CA GLY A 106 7.15 7.01 -2.03
C GLY A 106 7.50 8.44 -1.61
N VAL A 107 6.70 9.08 -0.75
CA VAL A 107 6.98 10.39 -0.14
C VAL A 107 7.87 10.26 1.11
#